data_AF-A0A967ALN7-F1
#
_entry.id   AF-A0A967ALN7-F1
#
_cell.length_a   1.000
_cell.length_b   1.000
_cell.length_c   1.000
_cell.angle_alpha   90.00
_cell.angle_beta   90.00
_cell.angle_gamma   90.00
#
_symmetry.space_group_name_H-M   'P 1'
#
loop_
_entity.id
_entity.type
_entity.pdbx_description
1 polymer ?
#
loop_
_entity_poly.entity_id
_entity_poly.type
_entity_poly.pdbx_seq_one_letter_code
_entity_poly.pdbx_strand_id
1 'polypeptide(L)'
;MSRPDTIDTICQTIIKRFDLVMSDFYDREDRLKGCIDSVDRRGNKEQFPIMSLSTAVVTNEWSPITHPGDVSKISSELTKRAKALKGSVYVKDQRSPTVAVPSTMTDPTTQPPTSA
;
A
#
# COMPACT_ATOMS: atom_id res chain seq x y z
N MET A 1 -1.86 -1.48 16.68
CA MET A 1 -2.56 -0.38 15.99
C MET A 1 -2.02 0.93 16.57
N SER A 2 -1.60 1.87 15.72
CA SER A 2 -1.04 3.18 16.14
C SER A 2 -2.07 4.29 15.92
N ARG A 3 -1.91 5.43 16.60
CA ARG A 3 -2.82 6.56 16.42
C ARG A 3 -2.60 7.23 15.06
N PRO A 4 -3.65 7.67 14.34
CA PRO A 4 -3.47 8.10 12.97
C PRO A 4 -2.62 9.38 12.78
N ASP A 5 -2.67 10.29 13.75
CA ASP A 5 -1.85 11.50 13.86
C ASP A 5 -0.34 11.22 13.99
N THR A 6 0.03 10.01 14.42
CA THR A 6 1.43 9.62 14.62
C THR A 6 2.04 8.82 13.46
N ILE A 7 1.20 8.34 12.53
CA ILE A 7 1.61 7.39 11.48
C ILE A 7 2.72 7.93 10.59
N ASP A 8 2.58 9.18 10.14
CA ASP A 8 3.56 9.77 9.23
C ASP A 8 4.94 9.88 9.89
N THR A 9 4.98 10.32 11.15
CA THR A 9 6.22 10.39 11.94
C THR A 9 6.84 9.00 12.15
N ILE A 10 6.01 7.99 12.45
CA ILE A 10 6.48 6.61 12.64
C ILE A 10 7.10 6.08 11.34
N CYS A 11 6.38 6.16 10.21
CA CYS A 11 6.85 5.65 8.93
C CYS A 11 8.12 6.36 8.46
N GLN A 12 8.18 7.69 8.58
CA GLN A 12 9.38 8.45 8.23
C GLN A 12 10.58 8.09 9.12
N THR A 13 10.35 7.87 10.42
CA THR A 13 11.42 7.45 11.34
C THR A 13 11.95 6.07 10.99
N ILE A 14 11.07 5.12 10.68
CA ILE A 14 11.45 3.77 10.26
C ILE A 14 12.26 3.82 8.98
N ILE A 15 11.79 4.55 7.96
CA ILE A 15 12.50 4.71 6.68
C ILE A 15 13.89 5.31 6.90
N LYS A 16 13.99 6.42 7.63
CA LYS A 16 15.29 7.06 7.92
C LYS A 16 16.26 6.12 8.62
N ARG A 17 15.81 5.37 9.61
CA ARG A 17 16.65 4.43 10.35
C ARG A 17 17.06 3.24 9.47
N PHE A 18 16.15 2.73 8.66
CA PHE A 18 16.44 1.66 7.72
C PHE A 18 17.50 2.10 6.71
N ASP A 19 17.31 3.25 6.06
CA ASP A 19 18.23 3.76 5.02
C ASP A 19 19.62 4.05 5.59
N LEU A 20 19.70 4.54 6.84
CA LEU A 20 20.98 4.79 7.52
C LEU A 20 21.77 3.50 7.78
N VAL A 21 21.07 2.43 8.18
CA VAL A 21 21.70 1.17 8.57
C VAL A 21 21.95 0.26 7.36
N MET A 22 21.06 0.29 6.36
CA MET A 22 21.11 -0.61 5.21
C MET A 22 22.37 -0.41 4.37
N SER A 23 22.91 0.81 4.29
CA SER A 23 24.15 1.06 3.56
C SER A 23 25.34 0.25 4.08
N ASP A 24 25.37 -0.07 5.38
CA ASP A 24 26.52 -0.76 5.98
C ASP A 24 26.55 -2.26 5.68
N PHE A 25 25.48 -2.80 5.08
CA PHE A 25 25.40 -4.18 4.62
C PHE A 25 25.92 -4.37 3.18
N TYR A 26 26.40 -3.31 2.54
CA TYR A 26 26.93 -3.34 1.19
C TYR A 26 28.37 -2.85 1.13
N ASP A 27 29.17 -3.50 0.28
CA ASP A 27 30.53 -3.09 0.03
C ASP A 27 30.58 -1.66 -0.51
N ARG A 28 31.71 -0.99 -0.28
CA ARG A 28 31.89 0.41 -0.69
C ARG A 28 31.68 0.60 -2.19
N GLU A 29 32.08 -0.38 -3.01
CA GLU A 29 31.94 -0.33 -4.47
C GLU A 29 30.47 -0.36 -4.89
N ASP A 30 29.69 -1.30 -4.37
CA ASP A 30 28.25 -1.40 -4.65
C ASP A 30 27.48 -0.16 -4.18
N ARG A 31 27.86 0.40 -3.02
CA ARG A 31 27.29 1.66 -2.53
C ARG A 31 27.53 2.82 -3.48
N LEU A 32 28.76 2.97 -3.97
CA LEU A 32 29.11 4.04 -4.92
C LEU A 32 28.41 3.85 -6.27
N LYS A 33 28.20 2.59 -6.67
CA LYS A 33 27.50 2.22 -7.91
C LYS A 33 25.98 2.37 -7.79
N GLY A 34 25.41 2.21 -6.59
CA GLY A 34 23.97 2.24 -6.32
C GLY A 34 23.23 0.94 -6.67
N CYS A 35 23.97 -0.14 -6.99
CA CYS A 35 23.41 -1.45 -7.29
C CYS A 35 24.44 -2.56 -6.98
N ILE A 36 23.94 -3.77 -6.73
CA ILE A 36 24.73 -4.99 -6.61
C ILE A 36 24.68 -5.78 -7.93
N ASP A 37 25.81 -6.37 -8.32
CA ASP A 37 25.85 -7.39 -9.36
C ASP A 37 25.60 -8.76 -8.73
N SER A 38 24.56 -9.47 -9.18
CA SER A 38 24.23 -10.81 -8.67
C SER A 38 23.81 -11.74 -9.80
N VAL A 39 23.69 -13.03 -9.49
CA VAL A 39 23.24 -14.07 -10.42
C VAL A 39 21.85 -14.53 -9.99
N ASP A 40 20.90 -14.44 -10.91
CA ASP A 40 19.54 -14.91 -10.66
C ASP A 40 19.50 -16.46 -10.51
N ARG A 41 18.35 -16.98 -10.10
CA ARG A 41 18.14 -18.44 -9.96
C ARG A 41 18.22 -19.24 -11.28
N ARG A 42 18.37 -18.56 -12.42
CA ARG A 42 18.51 -19.16 -13.77
C ARG A 42 19.94 -19.02 -14.31
N GLY A 43 20.88 -18.46 -13.54
CA GLY A 43 22.27 -18.26 -13.94
C GLY A 43 22.54 -16.95 -14.70
N ASN A 44 21.55 -16.07 -14.86
CA ASN A 44 21.73 -14.79 -15.54
C ASN A 44 22.36 -13.77 -14.59
N LYS A 45 23.36 -13.04 -15.07
CA LYS A 45 23.90 -11.89 -14.35
C LYS A 45 22.92 -10.73 -14.45
N GLU A 46 22.52 -10.20 -13.30
CA GLU A 46 21.60 -9.07 -13.19
C GLU A 46 22.13 -8.04 -12.19
N GLN A 47 21.73 -6.78 -12.39
CA GLN A 47 21.98 -5.69 -11.46
C GLN A 47 20.73 -5.43 -10.64
N PHE A 48 20.86 -5.48 -9.32
CA PHE A 48 19.78 -5.15 -8.40
C PHE A 48 20.09 -3.84 -7.70
N PRO A 49 19.12 -2.91 -7.57
CA PRO A 49 19.34 -1.71 -6.79
C PRO A 49 19.65 -2.08 -5.32
N ILE A 50 20.30 -1.16 -4.60
CA ILE A 50 20.42 -1.27 -3.14
C ILE A 50 19.03 -1.48 -2.52
N MET A 51 18.95 -2.37 -1.52
CA MET A 51 17.68 -2.72 -0.89
C MET A 51 17.00 -1.48 -0.30
N SER A 52 15.68 -1.41 -0.48
CA SER A 52 14.82 -0.35 0.02
C SER A 52 13.62 -0.92 0.76
N LEU A 53 12.99 -0.10 1.60
CA LEU A 53 11.84 -0.46 2.42
C LEU A 53 10.53 0.10 1.84
N SER A 54 9.59 -0.76 1.51
CA SER A 54 8.22 -0.37 1.11
C SER A 54 7.23 -0.71 2.22
N THR A 55 6.52 0.30 2.74
CA THR A 55 5.53 0.13 3.83
C THR A 55 4.12 0.49 3.36
N ALA A 56 3.14 -0.38 3.62
CA ALA A 56 1.72 -0.09 3.39
C ALA A 56 1.02 0.21 4.71
N VAL A 57 0.29 1.33 4.78
CA VAL A 57 -0.50 1.70 5.96
C VAL A 57 -1.98 1.61 5.65
N VAL A 58 -2.65 0.65 6.26
CA VAL A 58 -4.12 0.51 6.21
C VAL A 58 -4.72 1.28 7.38
N THR A 59 -5.73 2.10 7.10
CA THR A 59 -6.42 2.92 8.09
C THR A 59 -7.93 2.89 7.84
N ASN A 60 -8.72 3.07 8.89
CA ASN A 60 -10.17 3.24 8.83
C ASN A 60 -10.59 4.71 9.06
N GLU A 61 -9.65 5.67 8.99
CA GLU A 61 -9.93 7.10 9.17
C GLU A 61 -10.99 7.64 8.21
N TRP A 62 -10.99 7.15 6.96
CA TRP A 62 -11.84 7.67 5.90
C TRP A 62 -13.00 6.73 5.54
N SER A 63 -12.77 5.40 5.62
CA SER A 63 -13.75 4.39 5.27
C SER A 63 -13.76 3.26 6.30
N PRO A 64 -14.93 2.76 6.72
CA PRO A 64 -15.01 1.64 7.63
C PRO A 64 -14.48 0.36 6.97
N ILE A 65 -13.83 -0.48 7.77
CA ILE A 65 -13.39 -1.83 7.39
C ILE A 65 -14.43 -2.78 7.97
N THR A 66 -15.21 -3.44 7.12
CA THR A 66 -16.35 -4.26 7.55
C THR A 66 -16.00 -5.74 7.65
N HIS A 67 -15.08 -6.22 6.81
CA HIS A 67 -14.62 -7.60 6.84
C HIS A 67 -13.08 -7.69 6.97
N PRO A 68 -12.55 -8.69 7.69
CA PRO A 68 -11.10 -8.88 7.80
C PRO A 68 -10.39 -9.03 6.43
N GLY A 69 -11.08 -9.58 5.43
CA GLY A 69 -10.57 -9.71 4.06
C GLY A 69 -10.28 -8.38 3.38
N ASP A 70 -10.96 -7.30 3.79
CA ASP A 70 -10.71 -5.96 3.26
C ASP A 70 -9.29 -5.51 3.60
N VAL A 71 -8.82 -5.74 4.83
CA VAL A 71 -7.44 -5.39 5.25
C VAL A 71 -6.40 -6.03 4.33
N SER A 72 -6.58 -7.32 4.02
CA SER A 72 -5.70 -8.06 3.12
C SER A 72 -5.73 -7.52 1.69
N LYS A 73 -6.92 -7.16 1.19
CA LYS A 73 -7.07 -6.57 -0.14
C LYS A 73 -6.38 -5.21 -0.22
N ILE A 74 -6.67 -4.33 0.74
CA ILE A 74 -6.13 -2.97 0.80
C ILE A 74 -4.61 -3.00 0.92
N SER A 75 -4.09 -3.80 1.85
CA SER A 75 -2.64 -3.93 2.06
C SER A 75 -1.93 -4.45 0.81
N SER A 76 -2.53 -5.40 0.08
CA SER A 76 -1.96 -5.93 -1.17
C SER A 76 -1.89 -4.84 -2.25
N GLU A 77 -2.95 -4.06 -2.43
CA GLU A 77 -3.00 -2.95 -3.38
C GLU A 77 -1.97 -1.86 -3.03
N LEU A 78 -1.92 -1.44 -1.77
CA LEU A 78 -0.97 -0.44 -1.29
C LEU A 78 0.48 -0.93 -1.38
N THR A 79 0.74 -2.20 -1.06
CA THR A 79 2.09 -2.79 -1.16
C THR A 79 2.54 -2.85 -2.61
N LYS A 80 1.65 -3.21 -3.54
CA LYS A 80 1.94 -3.19 -4.97
C LYS A 80 2.31 -1.76 -5.43
N ARG A 81 1.56 -0.75 -4.99
CA ARG A 81 1.86 0.65 -5.28
C ARG A 81 3.20 1.09 -4.68
N ALA A 82 3.47 0.75 -3.41
CA ALA A 82 4.72 1.09 -2.74
C ALA A 82 5.93 0.47 -3.45
N LYS A 83 5.87 -0.83 -3.79
CA LYS A 83 6.96 -1.56 -4.47
C LYS A 83 7.21 -1.11 -5.92
N ALA A 84 6.28 -0.38 -6.53
CA ALA A 84 6.47 0.20 -7.86
C ALA A 84 7.29 1.50 -7.83
N LEU A 85 7.42 2.13 -6.65
CA LEU A 85 8.22 3.33 -6.47
C LEU A 85 9.68 2.96 -6.17
N LYS A 86 10.61 3.81 -6.58
CA LYS A 86 12.03 3.63 -6.29
C LYS A 86 12.36 4.11 -4.88
N GLY A 87 13.22 3.39 -4.19
CA GLY A 87 13.71 3.76 -2.86
C GLY A 87 12.72 3.45 -1.74
N SER A 88 13.10 3.83 -0.53
CA SER A 88 12.29 3.56 0.66
C SER A 88 11.09 4.51 0.72
N VAL A 89 9.90 3.96 0.92
CA VAL A 89 8.64 4.69 0.83
C VAL A 89 7.57 4.07 1.71
N TYR A 90 6.60 4.88 2.13
CA TYR A 90 5.33 4.39 2.66
C TYR A 90 4.16 4.93 1.85
N VAL A 91 3.09 4.14 1.77
CA VAL A 91 1.82 4.54 1.14
C VAL A 91 0.71 4.30 2.14
N LYS A 92 -0.06 5.35 2.44
CA LYS A 92 -1.21 5.32 3.35
C LYS A 92 -2.51 5.19 2.57
N ASP A 93 -3.45 4.43 3.12
CA ASP A 93 -4.81 4.38 2.61
C ASP A 93 -5.47 5.75 2.71
N GLN A 94 -5.90 6.27 1.56
CA GLN A 94 -6.58 7.55 1.42
C GLN A 94 -7.88 7.40 0.63
N ARG A 95 -8.43 6.18 0.55
CA ARG A 95 -9.68 5.94 -0.16
C ARG A 95 -10.81 6.63 0.60
N SER A 96 -11.33 7.71 0.01
CA SER A 96 -12.60 8.28 0.42
C SER A 96 -13.69 7.23 0.22
N PRO A 97 -14.75 7.23 1.05
CA PRO A 97 -15.91 6.42 0.76
C PRO A 97 -16.42 6.89 -0.59
N THR A 98 -16.34 6.02 -1.61
CA THR A 98 -17.08 6.24 -2.83
C THR A 98 -18.53 6.38 -2.40
N VAL A 99 -19.06 7.61 -2.44
CA VAL A 99 -20.50 7.82 -2.44
C VAL A 99 -20.96 7.18 -3.74
N ALA A 100 -21.25 5.88 -3.68
CA ALA A 100 -22.14 5.27 -4.63
C ALA A 100 -23.47 6.00 -4.38
N VAL A 101 -23.74 7.01 -5.20
CA VAL A 101 -25.06 7.62 -5.26
C VAL A 101 -25.99 6.44 -5.51
N PRO A 102 -26.89 6.08 -4.57
CA PRO A 102 -27.86 5.05 -4.87
C PRO A 102 -28.68 5.62 -6.01
N SER A 103 -28.71 4.94 -7.15
CA SER A 103 -29.63 5.25 -8.23
C SER A 103 -31.04 5.22 -7.64
N THR A 104 -31.56 6.40 -7.31
CA THR A 104 -32.91 6.59 -6.81
C THR A 104 -33.87 6.10 -7.88
N MET A 105 -34.68 5.11 -7.48
CA MET A 105 -36.06 4.87 -7.88
C MET A 105 -36.57 5.64 -9.11
N THR A 106 -36.97 4.88 -10.13
CA THR A 106 -38.28 5.08 -10.75
C THR A 106 -38.91 3.72 -10.94
N ASP A 107 -39.69 3.29 -9.95
CA ASP A 107 -40.80 2.38 -10.18
C ASP A 107 -42.06 3.05 -9.62
N PRO A 108 -42.94 3.59 -10.48
CA PRO A 108 -44.31 3.83 -10.11
C PRO A 108 -45.16 2.71 -10.73
N THR A 109 -45.70 1.82 -9.91
CA THR A 109 -47.16 1.57 -9.81
C THR A 109 -47.44 0.50 -8.75
N THR A 110 -47.86 0.93 -7.56
CA THR A 110 -48.69 0.15 -6.62
C THR A 110 -50.16 0.49 -7.00
N GLN A 111 -50.88 -0.45 -7.64
CA GLN A 111 -51.98 -1.30 -7.11
C GLN A 111 -53.30 -0.53 -6.79
N PRO A 112 -54.53 -1.15 -6.71
CA PRO A 112 -54.81 -2.47 -6.13
C PRO A 112 -56.03 -3.22 -6.80
N PRO A 113 -56.63 -4.28 -6.20
CA PRO A 113 -57.33 -5.40 -6.88
C PRO A 113 -58.87 -5.25 -6.91
N THR A 114 -59.58 -6.11 -7.66
CA THR A 114 -60.92 -6.60 -7.26
C THR A 114 -61.24 -7.93 -7.95
N SER A 115 -61.65 -8.92 -7.14
CA SER A 115 -62.24 -10.19 -7.54
C SER A 115 -63.76 -10.05 -7.66
N ALA A 116 -64.35 -10.67 -8.68
CA ALA A 116 -65.68 -11.29 -8.71
C ALA A 116 -65.73 -12.26 -9.90
#